data_AF-A0A009I323-F1
#
_entry.id   AF-A0A009I323-F1
#
_cell.length_a   1.000
_cell.length_b   1.000
_cell.length_c   1.000
_cell.angle_alpha   90.00
_cell.angle_beta   90.00
_cell.angle_gamma   90.00
#
_symmetry.space_group_name_H-M   'P 1'
#
loop_
_entity.id
_entity.type
_entity.pdbx_description
1 polymer ?
#
loop_
_entity_poly.entity_id
_entity_poly.type
_entity_poly.pdbx_seq_one_letter_code
_entity_poly.pdbx_strand_id
1 'polypeptide(L)'
;MALLQIAEPGQSSAPHQHRIAIGIDLGTTHSLVATMLSGKPKVLNDVQNRRLLPSIVHYGDNTTHYGEEAKPFIIADPKNTIVSVKRFMGRSKADIKFQHPYELVGSENEMPAFETRAGRKTPVEISAEILKQLKDRAEDSLQNPVNGAVITVPAYFDEAQRQATRDAAQLAGLNVLRLLNEPTAAAVAYGLDQESNLATDRNYVIYDLGGGTFDVSILRFSQGVFEVLATGGHTALGGDDLDRLIVKWAKKQLNIDVLSDEDYAVFIVAARQAKEQLSTQDSVELKLLEATLTLDRPTFESIIQVALDKTISVCKRVLRDAKLELTDIQNVVLVGGSTRSYAVQKAVREVFAQEPLCTINPDEVVAIGASITANQLIGNSQDGSLLLDVTPLSLGLETMGGLVERLISRNTAIPVARRQEFTTYQDGQTAMLIHVVQGERDLVEHCRSLGRFVLHGIPPMTAGQARIEVTFQVDADGLLTVSAREATSGVQAHIDIKPSYGLSEADTERLLIEGFQHAEEDKNLRHLKETKVEAERELEALEQALKVDADLLDEKQLEALNSAKESLKAQLEGSDIQAIEQAVQQLKVHSDAFAALRMNRHIDHALKGTKLDDWSKSN
;
A
#
# COMPACT_ATOMS: atom_id res chain seq x y z
N MET A 1 -3.64 25.73 -16.11
CA MET A 1 -3.16 26.97 -15.46
C MET A 1 -4.08 27.26 -14.28
N ALA A 2 -3.65 26.88 -13.09
CA ALA A 2 -4.36 27.23 -11.86
C ALA A 2 -4.10 28.71 -11.57
N LEU A 3 -5.18 29.48 -11.45
CA LEU A 3 -5.12 30.86 -10.98
C LEU A 3 -4.65 30.83 -9.52
N LEU A 4 -3.37 31.16 -9.32
CA LEU A 4 -2.83 31.56 -8.02
C LEU A 4 -3.67 32.74 -7.50
N GLN A 5 -4.54 32.47 -6.54
CA GLN A 5 -5.17 33.52 -5.73
C GLN A 5 -4.07 34.09 -4.82
N ILE A 6 -3.46 35.17 -5.28
CA ILE A 6 -2.59 36.01 -4.46
C ILE A 6 -3.52 36.79 -3.53
N ALA A 7 -3.56 36.39 -2.25
CA ALA A 7 -4.19 37.21 -1.22
C ALA A 7 -3.25 38.38 -0.87
N GLU A 8 -3.79 39.60 -0.82
CA GLU A 8 -3.03 40.80 -0.44
C GLU A 8 -2.58 40.72 1.05
N PRO A 9 -1.37 41.21 1.39
CA PRO A 9 -0.89 41.20 2.77
C PRO A 9 -1.76 42.09 3.65
N GLY A 10 -2.52 41.49 4.57
CA GLY A 10 -3.32 42.20 5.57
C GLY A 10 -4.84 41.97 5.49
N GLN A 11 -5.37 41.25 4.50
CA GLN A 11 -6.75 40.77 4.52
C GLN A 11 -6.83 39.35 5.08
N SER A 12 -6.80 39.26 6.41
CA SER A 12 -7.22 38.05 7.12
C SER A 12 -8.68 37.76 6.80
N SER A 13 -8.98 36.57 6.30
CA SER A 13 -10.31 35.98 6.43
C SER A 13 -10.62 35.89 7.92
N ALA A 14 -11.46 36.80 8.43
CA ALA A 14 -11.99 36.89 9.80
C ALA A 14 -11.14 36.16 10.89
N PRO A 15 -10.26 36.86 11.63
CA PRO A 15 -9.32 36.27 12.60
C PRO A 15 -9.94 35.50 13.79
N HIS A 16 -11.28 35.47 13.88
CA HIS A 16 -12.03 34.88 14.99
C HIS A 16 -12.91 33.67 14.60
N GLN A 17 -12.96 33.28 13.32
CA GLN A 17 -13.56 31.99 12.96
C GLN A 17 -12.47 30.92 12.98
N HIS A 18 -12.19 30.38 14.18
CA HIS A 18 -11.47 29.12 14.28
C HIS A 18 -12.27 28.06 13.53
N ARG A 19 -11.75 27.62 12.39
CA ARG A 19 -12.33 26.50 11.65
C ARG A 19 -12.10 25.26 12.49
N ILE A 20 -13.17 24.59 12.88
CA ILE A 20 -13.12 23.41 13.72
C ILE A 20 -12.74 22.22 12.85
N ALA A 21 -11.60 21.63 13.18
CA ALA A 21 -11.16 20.38 12.59
C ALA A 21 -11.09 19.29 13.66
N ILE A 22 -11.43 18.07 13.26
CA ILE A 22 -11.41 16.90 14.14
C ILE A 22 -10.50 15.81 13.57
N GLY A 23 -9.88 15.06 14.46
CA GLY A 23 -9.21 13.80 14.15
C GLY A 23 -10.11 12.65 14.57
N ILE A 24 -10.36 11.72 13.66
CA ILE A 24 -11.16 10.52 13.92
C ILE A 24 -10.28 9.30 13.75
N ASP A 25 -10.25 8.46 14.79
CA ASP A 25 -9.82 7.08 14.68
C ASP A 25 -11.05 6.19 14.44
N LEU A 26 -11.19 5.68 13.21
CA LEU A 26 -12.24 4.74 12.85
C LEU A 26 -11.70 3.31 13.04
N GLY A 27 -11.67 2.82 14.27
CA GLY A 27 -11.11 1.50 14.57
C GLY A 27 -12.08 0.34 14.36
N THR A 28 -11.54 -0.87 14.19
CA THR A 28 -12.32 -2.12 14.02
C THR A 28 -13.23 -2.40 15.22
N THR A 29 -12.73 -2.17 16.44
CA THR A 29 -13.43 -2.52 17.69
C THR A 29 -13.99 -1.28 18.39
N HIS A 30 -13.20 -0.21 18.44
CA HIS A 30 -13.61 1.07 19.00
C HIS A 30 -13.19 2.18 18.05
N SER A 31 -13.98 3.24 18.02
CA SER A 31 -13.67 4.46 17.33
C SER A 31 -13.59 5.62 18.32
N LEU A 32 -12.84 6.66 17.96
CA LEU A 32 -12.54 7.79 18.83
C LEU A 32 -12.50 9.09 18.02
N VAL A 33 -12.85 10.20 18.66
CA VAL A 33 -12.74 11.54 18.07
C VAL A 33 -12.02 12.50 19.01
N ALA A 34 -11.12 13.29 18.44
CA ALA A 34 -10.33 14.31 19.12
C ALA A 34 -10.29 15.61 18.32
N THR A 35 -9.93 16.71 18.96
CA THR A 35 -9.80 18.02 18.34
C THR A 35 -8.69 18.83 19.03
N MET A 36 -8.25 19.91 18.40
CA MET A 36 -7.34 20.88 19.01
C MET A 36 -8.14 21.99 19.70
N LEU A 37 -8.04 22.08 21.02
CA LEU A 37 -8.67 23.14 21.81
C LEU A 37 -7.61 23.97 22.52
N SER A 38 -7.61 25.28 22.24
CA SER A 38 -6.65 26.23 22.83
C SER A 38 -5.19 25.79 22.68
N GLY A 39 -4.84 25.25 21.51
CA GLY A 39 -3.48 24.78 21.18
C GLY A 39 -3.10 23.42 21.77
N LYS A 40 -4.02 22.69 22.42
CA LYS A 40 -3.76 21.35 22.95
C LYS A 40 -4.73 20.31 22.36
N PRO A 41 -4.25 19.10 22.03
CA PRO A 41 -5.14 18.03 21.61
C PRO A 41 -6.02 17.57 22.77
N LYS A 42 -7.31 17.35 22.50
CA LYS A 42 -8.29 16.87 23.47
C LYS A 42 -9.21 15.84 22.83
N VAL A 43 -9.32 14.68 23.48
CA VAL A 43 -10.31 13.64 23.16
C VAL A 43 -11.69 14.10 23.63
N LEU A 44 -12.72 13.89 22.80
CA LEU A 44 -14.09 14.29 23.10
C LEU A 44 -14.88 13.12 23.69
N ASN A 45 -15.51 13.37 24.84
CA ASN A 45 -16.28 12.37 25.56
C ASN A 45 -17.75 12.41 25.12
N ASP A 46 -18.47 11.30 25.31
CA ASP A 46 -19.93 11.31 25.22
C ASP A 46 -20.59 11.90 26.48
N VAL A 47 -21.93 11.94 26.47
CA VAL A 47 -22.76 12.45 27.58
C VAL A 47 -22.60 11.66 28.89
N GLN A 48 -22.10 10.42 28.83
CA GLN A 48 -21.79 9.58 29.98
C GLN A 48 -20.31 9.63 30.35
N ASN A 49 -19.57 10.60 29.80
CA ASN A 49 -18.14 10.83 30.01
C ASN A 49 -17.24 9.68 29.52
N ARG A 50 -17.71 8.88 28.56
CA ARG A 50 -16.94 7.81 27.91
C ARG A 50 -16.19 8.37 26.71
N ARG A 51 -14.91 7.98 26.57
CA ARG A 51 -14.06 8.38 25.44
C ARG A 51 -14.34 7.52 24.21
N LEU A 52 -14.23 6.20 24.37
CA LEU A 52 -14.37 5.23 23.28
C LEU A 52 -15.82 5.05 22.86
N LEU A 53 -16.06 4.95 21.55
CA LEU A 53 -17.31 4.47 20.97
C LEU A 53 -17.07 3.05 20.44
N PRO A 54 -17.73 2.01 20.96
CA PRO A 54 -17.67 0.69 20.32
C PRO A 54 -18.15 0.78 18.87
N SER A 55 -17.38 0.19 17.95
CA SER A 55 -17.72 0.13 16.52
C SER A 55 -18.76 -0.96 16.27
N ILE A 56 -19.96 -0.77 16.82
CA ILE A 56 -21.04 -1.75 16.86
C ILE A 56 -22.34 -1.07 16.43
N VAL A 57 -23.08 -1.72 15.54
CA VAL A 57 -24.41 -1.27 15.12
C VAL A 57 -25.38 -2.45 15.20
N HIS A 58 -26.51 -2.26 15.87
CA HIS A 58 -27.59 -3.24 15.93
C HIS A 58 -28.82 -2.73 15.18
N TYR A 59 -29.35 -3.54 14.28
CA TYR A 59 -30.54 -3.26 13.48
C TYR A 59 -31.74 -4.07 14.00
N GLY A 60 -32.61 -3.42 14.79
CA GLY A 60 -33.92 -3.96 15.15
C GLY A 60 -34.97 -3.68 14.07
N ASP A 61 -36.23 -4.08 14.32
CA ASP A 61 -37.32 -3.93 13.34
C ASP A 61 -37.64 -2.46 13.03
N ASN A 62 -37.58 -1.58 14.04
CA ASN A 62 -37.87 -0.15 13.90
C ASN A 62 -36.88 0.75 14.66
N THR A 63 -35.86 0.16 15.27
CA THR A 63 -34.86 0.88 16.06
C THR A 63 -33.46 0.46 15.63
N THR A 64 -32.54 1.41 15.66
CA THR A 64 -31.12 1.14 15.44
C THR A 64 -30.37 1.62 16.68
N HIS A 65 -29.53 0.75 17.23
CA HIS A 65 -28.70 1.05 18.40
C HIS A 65 -27.24 1.12 17.96
N TYR A 66 -26.48 2.02 18.58
CA TYR A 66 -25.08 2.27 18.23
C TYR A 66 -24.19 2.14 19.46
N GLY A 67 -22.96 1.66 19.27
CA GLY A 67 -21.94 1.62 20.31
C GLY A 67 -22.33 0.80 21.53
N GLU A 68 -22.27 1.40 22.71
CA GLU A 68 -22.57 0.71 23.98
C GLU A 68 -24.03 0.25 24.08
N GLU A 69 -24.97 0.95 23.44
CA GLU A 69 -26.38 0.52 23.43
C GLU A 69 -26.61 -0.72 22.56
N ALA A 70 -25.77 -0.93 21.55
CA ALA A 70 -25.84 -2.10 20.67
C ALA A 70 -25.19 -3.35 21.30
N LYS A 71 -24.31 -3.17 22.29
CA LYS A 71 -23.48 -4.24 22.88
C LYS A 71 -24.26 -5.43 23.47
N PRO A 72 -25.41 -5.26 24.17
CA PRO A 72 -26.20 -6.38 24.67
C PRO A 72 -26.72 -7.29 23.56
N PHE A 73 -26.94 -6.74 22.36
CA PHE A 73 -27.50 -7.46 21.23
C PHE A 73 -26.49 -8.37 20.51
N ILE A 74 -25.19 -8.27 20.82
CA ILE A 74 -24.19 -9.20 20.27
C ILE A 74 -24.57 -10.65 20.61
N ILE A 75 -25.11 -10.89 21.81
CA ILE A 75 -25.57 -12.21 22.23
C ILE A 75 -27.07 -12.39 21.95
N ALA A 76 -27.89 -11.38 22.20
CA ALA A 76 -29.34 -11.52 22.10
C ALA A 76 -29.87 -11.57 20.64
N ASP A 77 -29.15 -10.94 19.70
CA ASP A 77 -29.50 -10.91 18.28
C ASP A 77 -28.22 -10.78 17.40
N PRO A 78 -27.36 -11.81 17.38
CA PRO A 78 -26.04 -11.76 16.74
C PRO A 78 -26.11 -11.51 15.23
N LYS A 79 -27.16 -12.00 14.55
CA LYS A 79 -27.32 -11.87 13.10
C LYS A 79 -27.52 -10.42 12.65
N ASN A 80 -28.16 -9.61 13.50
CA ASN A 80 -28.48 -8.21 13.23
C ASN A 80 -27.57 -7.23 13.98
N THR A 81 -26.55 -7.71 14.69
CA THR A 81 -25.62 -6.87 15.47
C THR A 81 -24.23 -6.92 14.87
N ILE A 82 -23.93 -5.96 14.01
CA ILE A 82 -22.67 -5.93 13.27
C ILE A 82 -21.56 -5.35 14.14
N VAL A 83 -20.57 -6.19 14.42
CA VAL A 83 -19.26 -5.86 15.01
C VAL A 83 -18.15 -6.04 13.98
N SER A 84 -17.03 -5.33 14.18
CA SER A 84 -15.81 -5.46 13.35
C SER A 84 -16.05 -5.22 11.85
N VAL A 85 -16.96 -4.30 11.52
CA VAL A 85 -17.35 -4.00 10.13
C VAL A 85 -16.16 -3.62 9.24
N LYS A 86 -15.13 -3.00 9.81
CA LYS A 86 -13.87 -2.64 9.11
C LYS A 86 -13.17 -3.86 8.49
N ARG A 87 -13.40 -5.08 9.00
CA ARG A 87 -12.87 -6.33 8.41
C ARG A 87 -13.60 -6.80 7.15
N PHE A 88 -14.70 -6.14 6.78
CA PHE A 88 -15.49 -6.40 5.58
C PHE A 88 -15.33 -5.29 4.54
N MET A 89 -14.89 -4.10 4.94
CA MET A 89 -14.70 -2.97 4.05
C MET A 89 -13.61 -3.27 3.00
N GLY A 90 -13.90 -2.99 1.74
CA GLY A 90 -12.97 -3.16 0.62
C GLY A 90 -12.63 -4.61 0.25
N ARG A 91 -13.20 -5.61 0.93
CA ARG A 91 -12.94 -7.03 0.67
C ARG A 91 -14.08 -7.68 -0.10
N SER A 92 -13.75 -8.62 -0.99
CA SER A 92 -14.77 -9.41 -1.67
C SER A 92 -15.41 -10.42 -0.73
N LYS A 93 -16.62 -10.87 -1.05
CA LYS A 93 -17.30 -11.93 -0.29
C LYS A 93 -16.46 -13.21 -0.21
N ALA A 94 -15.75 -13.58 -1.29
CA ALA A 94 -14.88 -14.76 -1.33
C ALA A 94 -13.64 -14.64 -0.42
N ASP A 95 -13.19 -13.42 -0.10
CA ASP A 95 -12.04 -13.17 0.77
C ASP A 95 -12.39 -13.29 2.26
N ILE A 96 -13.67 -13.25 2.62
CA ILE A 96 -14.15 -13.33 4.00
C ILE A 96 -14.21 -14.79 4.42
N LYS A 97 -13.11 -15.27 5.03
CA LYS A 97 -12.93 -16.68 5.41
C LYS A 97 -13.08 -16.96 6.91
N PHE A 98 -13.31 -15.92 7.72
CA PHE A 98 -13.47 -16.07 9.17
C PHE A 98 -14.93 -16.33 9.54
N GLN A 99 -15.16 -17.09 10.62
CA GLN A 99 -16.51 -17.35 11.12
C GLN A 99 -17.17 -16.07 11.66
N HIS A 100 -18.42 -15.83 11.27
CA HIS A 100 -19.26 -14.72 11.70
C HIS A 100 -20.74 -15.13 11.69
N PRO A 101 -21.62 -14.50 12.48
CA PRO A 101 -23.04 -14.86 12.54
C PRO A 101 -23.89 -14.21 11.43
N TYR A 102 -23.29 -13.37 10.58
CA TYR A 102 -24.04 -12.56 9.61
C TYR A 102 -24.40 -13.33 8.33
N GLU A 103 -25.55 -12.97 7.75
CA GLU A 103 -25.91 -13.36 6.39
C GLU A 103 -25.37 -12.34 5.39
N LEU A 104 -24.41 -12.77 4.55
CA LEU A 104 -23.76 -11.93 3.53
C LEU A 104 -24.40 -12.13 2.15
N VAL A 105 -24.92 -11.06 1.58
CA VAL A 105 -25.54 -11.02 0.24
C VAL A 105 -24.66 -10.26 -0.76
N GLY A 106 -24.77 -10.61 -2.05
CA GLY A 106 -23.93 -10.06 -3.13
C GLY A 106 -23.14 -11.13 -3.88
N SER A 107 -22.45 -10.71 -4.94
CA SER A 107 -21.61 -11.57 -5.77
C SER A 107 -20.30 -11.94 -5.06
N GLU A 108 -19.70 -13.09 -5.40
CA GLU A 108 -18.46 -13.57 -4.75
C GLU A 108 -17.27 -12.59 -4.86
N ASN A 109 -17.16 -11.89 -5.99
CA ASN A 109 -16.04 -10.98 -6.28
C ASN A 109 -16.33 -9.51 -5.91
N GLU A 110 -17.42 -9.24 -5.20
CA GLU A 110 -17.83 -7.89 -4.81
C GLU A 110 -17.85 -7.75 -3.28
N MET A 111 -17.76 -6.52 -2.80
CA MET A 111 -17.95 -6.24 -1.38
C MET A 111 -19.38 -6.63 -0.96
N PRO A 112 -19.55 -7.52 0.03
CA PRO A 112 -20.88 -7.98 0.39
C PRO A 112 -21.67 -6.90 1.12
N ALA A 113 -22.99 -7.06 1.13
CA ALA A 113 -23.86 -6.40 2.09
C ALA A 113 -24.33 -7.40 3.16
N PHE A 114 -24.69 -6.88 4.32
CA PHE A 114 -25.33 -7.61 5.41
C PHE A 114 -26.84 -7.59 5.19
N GLU A 115 -27.49 -8.77 5.21
CA GLU A 115 -28.94 -8.84 5.31
C GLU A 115 -29.33 -8.65 6.78
N THR A 116 -30.07 -7.58 7.08
CA THR A 116 -30.48 -7.21 8.44
C THR A 116 -31.98 -6.98 8.50
N ARG A 117 -32.55 -6.89 9.71
CA ARG A 117 -33.98 -6.52 9.88
C ARG A 117 -34.32 -5.13 9.33
N ALA A 118 -33.35 -4.22 9.28
CA ALA A 118 -33.51 -2.91 8.66
C ALA A 118 -33.30 -2.93 7.12
N GLY A 119 -33.23 -4.12 6.52
CA GLY A 119 -32.88 -4.34 5.12
C GLY A 119 -31.38 -4.51 4.91
N ARG A 120 -30.96 -4.44 3.64
CA ARG A 120 -29.56 -4.60 3.26
C ARG A 120 -28.74 -3.39 3.69
N LYS A 121 -27.60 -3.66 4.33
CA LYS A 121 -26.65 -2.65 4.79
C LYS A 121 -25.26 -2.99 4.31
N THR A 122 -24.57 -2.06 3.66
CA THR A 122 -23.19 -2.24 3.22
C THR A 122 -22.20 -1.90 4.34
N PRO A 123 -20.96 -2.44 4.32
CA PRO A 123 -19.91 -2.03 5.24
C PRO A 123 -19.67 -0.50 5.25
N VAL A 124 -19.82 0.14 4.09
CA VAL A 124 -19.66 1.60 3.93
C VAL A 124 -20.76 2.36 4.66
N GLU A 125 -22.03 1.95 4.52
CA GLU A 125 -23.16 2.58 5.22
C GLU A 125 -23.06 2.42 6.73
N ILE A 126 -22.68 1.24 7.21
CA ILE A 126 -22.51 0.97 8.66
C ILE A 126 -21.38 1.83 9.23
N SER A 127 -20.24 1.91 8.53
CA SER A 127 -19.13 2.79 8.93
C SER A 127 -19.52 4.27 8.89
N ALA A 128 -20.35 4.70 7.93
CA ALA A 128 -20.89 6.05 7.88
C ALA A 128 -21.79 6.35 9.10
N GLU A 129 -22.61 5.40 9.52
CA GLU A 129 -23.43 5.53 10.73
C GLU A 129 -22.56 5.70 11.99
N ILE A 130 -21.44 4.97 12.11
CA ILE A 130 -20.46 5.14 13.22
C ILE A 130 -19.78 6.51 13.15
N LEU A 131 -19.30 6.92 11.96
CA LEU A 131 -18.67 8.22 11.75
C LEU A 131 -19.62 9.37 12.08
N LYS A 132 -20.91 9.22 11.77
CA LYS A 132 -21.95 10.19 12.12
C LYS A 132 -22.08 10.33 13.64
N GLN A 133 -22.06 9.23 14.41
CA GLN A 133 -22.07 9.32 15.88
C GLN A 133 -20.89 10.12 16.44
N LEU A 134 -19.70 9.98 15.84
CA LEU A 134 -18.51 10.74 16.24
C LEU A 134 -18.59 12.21 15.84
N LYS A 135 -19.14 12.50 14.66
CA LYS A 135 -19.42 13.86 14.20
C LYS A 135 -20.39 14.55 15.14
N ASP A 136 -21.55 13.93 15.40
CA ASP A 136 -22.60 14.47 16.27
C ASP A 136 -22.02 14.73 17.68
N ARG A 137 -21.25 13.78 18.23
CA ARG A 137 -20.51 13.96 19.50
C ARG A 137 -19.58 15.17 19.48
N ALA A 138 -18.86 15.39 18.38
CA ALA A 138 -17.95 16.52 18.26
C ALA A 138 -18.69 17.85 18.18
N GLU A 139 -19.74 17.92 17.36
CA GLU A 139 -20.57 19.12 17.21
C GLU A 139 -21.30 19.47 18.52
N ASP A 140 -21.82 18.47 19.24
CA ASP A 140 -22.42 18.64 20.56
C ASP A 140 -21.40 19.11 21.60
N SER A 141 -20.18 18.56 21.59
CA SER A 141 -19.13 18.95 22.54
C SER A 141 -18.61 20.37 22.30
N LEU A 142 -18.58 20.80 21.04
CA LEU A 142 -17.98 22.07 20.61
C LEU A 142 -19.01 23.18 20.36
N GLN A 143 -20.30 22.83 20.34
CA GLN A 143 -21.43 23.73 20.08
C GLN A 143 -21.26 24.50 18.75
N ASN A 144 -20.65 23.86 17.76
CA ASN A 144 -20.29 24.43 16.47
C ASN A 144 -20.15 23.32 15.42
N PRO A 145 -20.44 23.60 14.13
CA PRO A 145 -20.30 22.62 13.06
C PRO A 145 -18.83 22.27 12.78
N VAL A 146 -18.58 21.02 12.40
CA VAL A 146 -17.25 20.56 11.99
C VAL A 146 -16.96 21.00 10.55
N ASN A 147 -15.82 21.67 10.33
CA ASN A 147 -15.42 22.17 9.00
C ASN A 147 -14.57 21.18 8.19
N GLY A 148 -13.88 20.27 8.88
CA GLY A 148 -13.05 19.26 8.24
C GLY A 148 -12.63 18.16 9.21
N ALA A 149 -12.34 16.98 8.67
CA ALA A 149 -11.89 15.83 9.44
C ALA A 149 -10.65 15.20 8.80
N VAL A 150 -9.71 14.77 9.63
CA VAL A 150 -8.70 13.77 9.25
C VAL A 150 -9.15 12.44 9.84
N ILE A 151 -9.22 11.41 9.01
CA ILE A 151 -9.68 10.08 9.42
C ILE A 151 -8.51 9.12 9.28
N THR A 152 -8.28 8.28 10.28
CA THR A 152 -7.17 7.34 10.23
C THR A 152 -7.52 6.03 9.55
N VAL A 153 -6.51 5.45 8.89
CA VAL A 153 -6.56 4.15 8.24
C VAL A 153 -5.28 3.36 8.54
N PRO A 154 -5.32 2.02 8.58
CA PRO A 154 -4.12 1.20 8.68
C PRO A 154 -3.12 1.57 7.58
N ALA A 155 -1.82 1.53 7.89
CA ALA A 155 -0.80 1.91 6.90
C ALA A 155 -0.83 1.00 5.67
N TYR A 156 -1.21 -0.26 5.88
CA TYR A 156 -1.32 -1.28 4.83
C TYR A 156 -2.69 -1.36 4.15
N PHE A 157 -3.62 -0.44 4.46
CA PHE A 157 -4.88 -0.40 3.73
C PHE A 157 -4.65 -0.18 2.24
N ASP A 158 -5.27 -1.05 1.45
CA ASP A 158 -5.36 -0.87 0.02
C ASP A 158 -6.30 0.30 -0.31
N GLU A 159 -6.34 0.66 -1.59
CA GLU A 159 -7.16 1.80 -2.01
C GLU A 159 -8.65 1.53 -1.95
N ALA A 160 -9.13 0.31 -2.17
CA ALA A 160 -10.56 0.02 -2.06
C ALA A 160 -11.04 0.28 -0.62
N GLN A 161 -10.20 -0.04 0.37
CA GLN A 161 -10.46 0.24 1.78
C GLN A 161 -10.36 1.74 2.12
N ARG A 162 -9.35 2.44 1.57
CA ARG A 162 -9.24 3.91 1.69
C ARG A 162 -10.43 4.63 1.08
N GLN A 163 -10.82 4.24 -0.14
CA GLN A 163 -11.96 4.83 -0.83
C GLN A 163 -13.27 4.50 -0.10
N ALA A 164 -13.48 3.26 0.34
CA ALA A 164 -14.64 2.89 1.17
C ALA A 164 -14.71 3.74 2.46
N THR A 165 -13.55 4.10 3.04
CA THR A 165 -13.48 4.98 4.21
C THR A 165 -13.84 6.43 3.86
N ARG A 166 -13.38 6.95 2.70
CA ARG A 166 -13.80 8.25 2.16
C ARG A 166 -15.29 8.31 1.87
N ASP A 167 -15.84 7.28 1.22
CA ASP A 167 -17.25 7.17 0.89
C ASP A 167 -18.11 7.14 2.16
N ALA A 168 -17.69 6.37 3.17
CA ALA A 168 -18.35 6.34 4.47
C ALA A 168 -18.35 7.74 5.14
N ALA A 169 -17.24 8.45 5.08
CA ALA A 169 -17.14 9.80 5.62
C ALA A 169 -18.02 10.81 4.85
N GLN A 170 -18.07 10.71 3.52
CA GLN A 170 -18.94 11.53 2.70
C GLN A 170 -20.42 11.28 3.03
N LEU A 171 -20.82 10.01 3.19
CA LEU A 171 -22.18 9.64 3.61
C LEU A 171 -22.51 10.14 5.02
N ALA A 172 -21.53 10.20 5.92
CA ALA A 172 -21.65 10.80 7.25
C ALA A 172 -21.71 12.35 7.22
N GLY A 173 -21.52 12.96 6.06
CA GLY A 173 -21.49 14.42 5.89
C GLY A 173 -20.24 15.06 6.51
N LEU A 174 -19.10 14.36 6.48
CA LEU A 174 -17.79 14.87 6.88
C LEU A 174 -17.01 15.35 5.65
N ASN A 175 -16.40 16.53 5.75
CA ASN A 175 -15.43 17.01 4.78
C ASN A 175 -14.05 16.41 5.11
N VAL A 176 -13.63 15.38 4.37
CA VAL A 176 -12.34 14.70 4.61
C VAL A 176 -11.20 15.57 4.08
N LEU A 177 -10.39 16.10 4.99
CA LEU A 177 -9.18 16.87 4.66
C LEU A 177 -8.05 15.96 4.18
N ARG A 178 -7.91 14.79 4.82
CA ARG A 178 -6.88 13.79 4.53
C ARG A 178 -7.23 12.44 5.19
N LEU A 179 -6.84 11.34 4.55
CA LEU A 179 -6.70 10.06 5.25
C LEU A 179 -5.28 9.92 5.77
N LEU A 180 -5.12 9.63 7.06
CA LEU A 180 -3.82 9.55 7.72
C LEU A 180 -3.53 8.12 8.17
N ASN A 181 -2.32 7.62 7.91
CA ASN A 181 -1.95 6.30 8.40
C ASN A 181 -1.93 6.28 9.94
N GLU A 182 -2.52 5.27 10.55
CA GLU A 182 -2.57 5.05 12.01
C GLU A 182 -1.18 5.18 12.68
N PRO A 183 -0.12 4.49 12.22
CA PRO A 183 1.21 4.62 12.84
C PRO A 183 1.84 6.01 12.65
N THR A 184 1.54 6.69 11.54
CA THR A 184 1.98 8.06 11.29
C THR A 184 1.27 9.04 12.23
N ALA A 185 -0.04 8.86 12.45
CA ALA A 185 -0.80 9.62 13.44
C ALA A 185 -0.22 9.42 14.84
N ALA A 186 0.11 8.17 15.21
CA ALA A 186 0.73 7.90 16.49
C ALA A 186 2.08 8.61 16.65
N ALA A 187 2.94 8.60 15.63
CA ALA A 187 4.22 9.32 15.66
C ALA A 187 4.02 10.83 15.83
N VAL A 188 3.04 11.43 15.14
CA VAL A 188 2.70 12.85 15.30
C VAL A 188 2.34 13.16 16.75
N ALA A 189 1.48 12.35 17.37
CA ALA A 189 1.06 12.56 18.76
C ALA A 189 2.24 12.52 19.75
N TYR A 190 3.21 11.62 19.55
CA TYR A 190 4.43 11.55 20.37
C TYR A 190 5.48 12.62 20.03
N GLY A 191 5.38 13.22 18.84
CA GLY A 191 6.39 14.10 18.26
C GLY A 191 6.20 15.59 18.51
N LEU A 192 4.97 16.07 18.72
CA LEU A 192 4.70 17.51 18.92
C LEU A 192 5.27 18.09 20.20
N ASP A 193 5.47 17.27 21.23
CA ASP A 193 6.06 17.71 22.49
C ASP A 193 7.61 17.61 22.48
N GLN A 194 8.23 17.13 21.40
CA GLN A 194 9.69 17.05 21.31
C GLN A 194 10.27 18.32 20.70
N GLU A 195 11.26 18.92 21.37
CA GLU A 195 11.98 20.08 20.87
C GLU A 195 12.46 19.84 19.43
N SER A 196 12.13 20.75 18.52
CA SER A 196 12.48 20.72 17.09
C SER A 196 14.00 20.69 16.82
N ASN A 197 14.81 20.84 17.88
CA ASN A 197 16.27 20.89 17.86
C ASN A 197 16.88 19.66 18.55
N LEU A 198 16.49 18.45 18.14
CA LEU A 198 17.25 17.28 18.55
C LEU A 198 18.67 17.34 17.97
N ALA A 199 19.67 17.10 18.82
CA ALA A 199 21.08 17.05 18.39
C ALA A 199 21.38 15.87 17.45
N THR A 200 20.52 14.85 17.45
CA THR A 200 20.66 13.63 16.64
C THR A 200 19.30 13.13 16.20
N ASP A 201 19.24 12.59 15.00
CA ASP A 201 18.07 11.87 14.48
C ASP A 201 17.69 10.72 15.44
N ARG A 202 16.39 10.42 15.50
CA ARG A 202 15.87 9.31 16.29
C ARG A 202 14.99 8.42 15.43
N ASN A 203 15.26 7.12 15.45
CA ASN A 203 14.42 6.12 14.83
C ASN A 203 13.43 5.55 15.87
N TYR A 204 12.16 5.52 15.48
CA TYR A 204 11.04 5.01 16.27
C TYR A 204 10.45 3.81 15.55
N VAL A 205 10.13 2.77 16.31
CA VAL A 205 9.26 1.69 15.84
C VAL A 205 7.87 1.95 16.39
N ILE A 206 6.89 2.09 15.52
CA ILE A 206 5.48 2.12 15.92
C ILE A 206 4.93 0.71 15.71
N TYR A 207 4.60 0.02 16.78
CA TYR A 207 3.98 -1.31 16.77
C TYR A 207 2.49 -1.13 17.06
N ASP A 208 1.66 -1.22 16.02
CA ASP A 208 0.23 -1.04 16.10
C ASP A 208 -0.48 -2.39 15.99
N LEU A 209 -1.04 -2.88 17.10
CA LEU A 209 -1.85 -4.09 17.11
C LEU A 209 -3.27 -3.73 17.57
N GLY A 210 -4.13 -3.49 16.59
CA GLY A 210 -5.53 -3.14 16.78
C GLY A 210 -6.44 -4.36 16.94
N GLY A 211 -7.74 -4.14 16.72
CA GLY A 211 -8.77 -5.17 16.80
C GLY A 211 -8.80 -6.11 15.58
N GLY A 212 -8.45 -5.61 14.40
CA GLY A 212 -8.51 -6.40 13.15
C GLY A 212 -7.21 -6.43 12.36
N THR A 213 -6.31 -5.47 12.59
CA THR A 213 -5.10 -5.22 11.80
C THR A 213 -3.89 -5.11 12.71
N PHE A 214 -2.74 -5.46 12.14
CA PHE A 214 -1.42 -5.24 12.71
C PHE A 214 -0.62 -4.39 11.72
N ASP A 215 -0.05 -3.28 12.16
CA ASP A 215 0.89 -2.47 11.38
C ASP A 215 2.17 -2.26 12.18
N VAL A 216 3.29 -2.16 11.48
CA VAL A 216 4.55 -1.70 12.03
C VAL A 216 5.21 -0.73 11.08
N SER A 217 5.58 0.44 11.59
CA SER A 217 6.29 1.46 10.83
C SER A 217 7.55 1.86 11.56
N ILE A 218 8.63 2.03 10.81
CA ILE A 218 9.88 2.62 11.28
C ILE A 218 9.90 4.04 10.77
N LEU A 219 9.96 5.00 11.70
CA LEU A 219 10.03 6.41 11.38
C LEU A 219 11.34 7.01 11.88
N ARG A 220 11.90 7.92 11.11
CA ARG A 220 12.99 8.79 11.53
C ARG A 220 12.43 10.17 11.83
N PHE A 221 12.73 10.68 13.01
CA PHE A 221 12.50 12.08 13.33
C PHE A 221 13.83 12.84 13.19
N SER A 222 13.85 13.81 12.28
CA SER A 222 15.01 14.67 12.02
C SER A 222 14.52 16.10 11.77
N GLN A 223 15.09 17.07 12.50
CA GLN A 223 14.83 18.51 12.30
C GLN A 223 13.32 18.90 12.25
N GLY A 224 12.49 18.27 13.08
CA GLY A 224 11.04 18.53 13.11
C GLY A 224 10.23 17.80 12.03
N VAL A 225 10.85 16.94 11.22
CA VAL A 225 10.21 16.14 10.18
C VAL A 225 10.16 14.68 10.58
N PHE A 226 8.99 14.06 10.45
CA PHE A 226 8.86 12.60 10.52
C PHE A 226 8.87 12.02 9.10
N GLU A 227 9.90 11.22 8.83
CA GLU A 227 10.04 10.44 7.62
C GLU A 227 9.73 8.98 7.93
N VAL A 228 8.77 8.38 7.22
CA VAL A 228 8.57 6.93 7.28
C VAL A 228 9.70 6.27 6.48
N LEU A 229 10.54 5.46 7.13
CA LEU A 229 11.63 4.74 6.46
C LEU A 229 11.15 3.44 5.82
N ALA A 230 10.28 2.72 6.52
CA ALA A 230 9.66 1.51 6.03
C ALA A 230 8.37 1.24 6.81
N THR A 231 7.42 0.59 6.15
CA THR A 231 6.17 0.14 6.76
C THR A 231 5.83 -1.27 6.32
N GLY A 232 5.15 -2.01 7.18
CA GLY A 232 4.66 -3.35 6.93
C GLY A 232 3.51 -3.67 7.85
N GLY A 233 2.76 -4.72 7.56
CA GLY A 233 1.64 -5.09 8.41
C GLY A 233 1.09 -6.47 8.09
N HIS A 234 0.02 -6.80 8.79
CA HIS A 234 -0.87 -7.92 8.56
C HIS A 234 -2.30 -7.48 8.90
N THR A 235 -3.04 -7.12 7.87
CA THR A 235 -4.41 -6.57 7.89
C THR A 235 -5.51 -7.52 8.36
N ALA A 236 -5.24 -8.83 8.40
CA ALA A 236 -6.14 -9.85 8.94
C ALA A 236 -5.60 -10.49 10.24
N LEU A 237 -4.88 -9.70 11.04
CA LEU A 237 -4.32 -10.13 12.32
C LEU A 237 -4.54 -9.02 13.35
N GLY A 238 -5.42 -9.25 14.31
CA GLY A 238 -5.63 -8.35 15.43
C GLY A 238 -6.27 -9.04 16.61
N GLY A 239 -6.84 -8.25 17.51
CA GLY A 239 -7.53 -8.72 18.71
C GLY A 239 -8.63 -9.76 18.45
N ASP A 240 -9.38 -9.61 17.37
CA ASP A 240 -10.43 -10.54 16.94
C ASP A 240 -9.85 -11.94 16.60
N ASP A 241 -8.64 -11.99 16.04
CA ASP A 241 -7.99 -13.26 15.69
C ASP A 241 -7.46 -13.96 16.94
N LEU A 242 -7.00 -13.19 17.94
CA LEU A 242 -6.65 -13.71 19.26
C LEU A 242 -7.88 -14.31 19.95
N ASP A 243 -9.04 -13.64 19.86
CA ASP A 243 -10.30 -14.14 20.41
C ASP A 243 -10.71 -15.46 19.75
N ARG A 244 -10.57 -15.57 18.43
CA ARG A 244 -10.84 -16.82 17.69
C ARG A 244 -9.89 -17.96 18.07
N LEU A 245 -8.62 -17.67 18.36
CA LEU A 245 -7.67 -18.67 18.84
C LEU A 245 -8.07 -19.21 20.22
N ILE A 246 -8.56 -18.35 21.12
CA ILE A 246 -9.12 -18.77 22.42
C ILE A 246 -10.37 -19.63 22.21
N VAL A 247 -11.29 -19.22 21.32
CA VAL A 247 -12.49 -20.03 20.99
C VAL A 247 -12.10 -21.40 20.44
N LYS A 248 -11.11 -21.47 19.54
CA LYS A 248 -10.61 -22.73 18.99
C LYS A 248 -10.03 -23.63 20.08
N TRP A 249 -9.28 -23.06 21.04
CA TRP A 249 -8.79 -23.79 22.20
C TRP A 249 -9.94 -24.29 23.08
N ALA A 250 -10.92 -23.44 23.40
CA ALA A 250 -12.06 -23.79 24.25
C ALA A 250 -12.91 -24.91 23.64
N LYS A 251 -13.19 -24.84 22.33
CA LYS A 251 -13.87 -25.90 21.58
C LYS A 251 -13.14 -27.24 21.70
N LYS A 252 -11.82 -27.24 21.60
CA LYS A 252 -11.00 -28.45 21.76
C LYS A 252 -11.07 -29.01 23.19
N GLN A 253 -11.04 -28.15 24.21
CA GLN A 253 -11.16 -28.59 25.62
C GLN A 253 -12.53 -29.19 25.93
N LEU A 254 -13.59 -28.65 25.32
CA LEU A 254 -14.97 -29.13 25.50
C LEU A 254 -15.38 -30.22 24.49
N ASN A 255 -14.49 -30.60 23.58
CA ASN A 255 -14.75 -31.56 22.50
C ASN A 255 -15.97 -31.17 21.63
N ILE A 256 -16.06 -29.88 21.26
CA ILE A 256 -17.12 -29.31 20.42
C ILE A 256 -16.58 -29.03 19.02
N ASP A 257 -17.14 -29.70 18.01
CA ASP A 257 -16.70 -29.52 16.61
C ASP A 257 -17.34 -28.31 15.93
N VAL A 258 -18.65 -28.10 16.12
CA VAL A 258 -19.43 -27.04 15.46
C VAL A 258 -20.23 -26.27 16.51
N LEU A 259 -20.28 -24.95 16.37
CA LEU A 259 -21.13 -24.06 17.17
C LEU A 259 -22.20 -23.48 16.25
N SER A 260 -23.41 -23.29 16.76
CA SER A 260 -24.41 -22.43 16.12
C SER A 260 -23.91 -20.98 16.09
N ASP A 261 -24.55 -20.12 15.30
CA ASP A 261 -24.20 -18.69 15.24
C ASP A 261 -24.42 -18.01 16.61
N GLU A 262 -25.49 -18.41 17.31
CA GLU A 262 -25.84 -17.92 18.63
C GLU A 262 -24.84 -18.37 19.70
N ASP A 263 -24.46 -19.65 19.70
CA ASP A 263 -23.45 -20.18 20.63
C ASP A 263 -22.07 -19.58 20.34
N TYR A 264 -21.72 -19.40 19.07
CA TYR A 264 -20.47 -18.77 18.66
C TYR A 264 -20.36 -17.34 19.19
N ALA A 265 -21.45 -16.58 19.18
CA ALA A 265 -21.49 -15.23 19.74
C ALA A 265 -21.19 -15.23 21.25
N VAL A 266 -21.75 -16.18 22.01
CA VAL A 266 -21.44 -16.36 23.45
C VAL A 266 -19.96 -16.67 23.65
N PHE A 267 -19.41 -17.60 22.88
CA PHE A 267 -18.01 -18.01 22.97
C PHE A 267 -17.04 -16.87 22.66
N ILE A 268 -17.30 -16.08 21.61
CA ILE A 268 -16.46 -14.94 21.22
C ILE A 268 -16.50 -13.83 22.28
N VAL A 269 -17.67 -13.51 22.83
CA VAL A 269 -17.77 -12.50 23.90
C VAL A 269 -17.02 -12.95 25.14
N ALA A 270 -17.15 -14.22 25.55
CA ALA A 270 -16.41 -14.78 26.68
C ALA A 270 -14.89 -14.76 26.43
N ALA A 271 -14.44 -15.18 25.24
CA ALA A 271 -13.03 -15.19 24.85
C ALA A 271 -12.41 -13.79 24.93
N ARG A 272 -13.10 -12.78 24.39
CA ARG A 272 -12.66 -11.39 24.45
C ARG A 272 -12.55 -10.88 25.89
N GLN A 273 -13.55 -11.13 26.72
CA GLN A 273 -13.54 -10.73 28.13
C GLN A 273 -12.38 -11.37 28.88
N ALA A 274 -12.12 -12.66 28.66
CA ALA A 274 -10.99 -13.36 29.28
C ALA A 274 -9.64 -12.79 28.83
N LYS A 275 -9.45 -12.56 27.52
CA LYS A 275 -8.25 -11.91 26.97
C LYS A 275 -7.98 -10.55 27.62
N GLU A 276 -9.00 -9.72 27.70
CA GLU A 276 -8.90 -8.38 28.31
C GLU A 276 -8.56 -8.48 29.81
N GLN A 277 -9.22 -9.37 30.57
CA GLN A 277 -8.97 -9.56 32.01
C GLN A 277 -7.56 -10.11 32.30
N LEU A 278 -7.04 -11.04 31.49
CA LEU A 278 -5.68 -11.61 31.62
C LEU A 278 -4.55 -10.58 31.47
N SER A 279 -4.84 -9.41 30.91
CA SER A 279 -3.89 -8.29 30.89
C SER A 279 -3.53 -7.81 32.31
N THR A 280 -4.41 -8.06 33.29
CA THR A 280 -4.19 -7.68 34.71
C THR A 280 -4.18 -8.87 35.66
N GLN A 281 -4.91 -9.94 35.34
CA GLN A 281 -5.04 -11.14 36.17
C GLN A 281 -4.15 -12.28 35.65
N ASP A 282 -3.70 -13.17 36.54
CA ASP A 282 -2.90 -14.33 36.16
C ASP A 282 -3.74 -15.49 35.59
N SER A 283 -5.02 -15.54 35.95
CA SER A 283 -5.99 -16.53 35.46
C SER A 283 -7.42 -16.00 35.55
N VAL A 284 -8.30 -16.48 34.67
CA VAL A 284 -9.70 -16.06 34.56
C VAL A 284 -10.62 -17.25 34.29
N GLU A 285 -11.86 -17.16 34.75
CA GLU A 285 -12.92 -18.12 34.41
C GLU A 285 -13.61 -17.73 33.11
N LEU A 286 -13.51 -18.61 32.11
CA LEU A 286 -14.16 -18.50 30.82
C LEU A 286 -15.52 -19.23 30.89
N LYS A 287 -16.60 -18.47 31.03
CA LYS A 287 -17.97 -19.02 31.09
C LYS A 287 -18.52 -19.24 29.68
N LEU A 288 -18.85 -20.48 29.36
CA LEU A 288 -19.22 -20.94 28.02
C LEU A 288 -20.49 -21.78 28.08
N LEU A 289 -21.65 -21.14 27.90
CA LEU A 289 -22.97 -21.78 28.02
C LEU A 289 -23.09 -22.54 29.36
N GLU A 290 -23.10 -23.89 29.32
CA GLU A 290 -23.18 -24.76 30.50
C GLU A 290 -21.81 -25.14 31.10
N ALA A 291 -20.71 -24.79 30.43
CA ALA A 291 -19.35 -25.12 30.84
C ALA A 291 -18.61 -23.89 31.40
N THR A 292 -17.62 -24.13 32.24
CA THR A 292 -16.65 -23.12 32.67
C THR A 292 -15.25 -23.69 32.55
N LEU A 293 -14.38 -22.98 31.84
CA LEU A 293 -12.96 -23.31 31.70
C LEU A 293 -12.11 -22.29 32.45
N THR A 294 -10.97 -22.70 32.98
CA THR A 294 -9.97 -21.78 33.52
C THR A 294 -8.93 -21.51 32.44
N LEU A 295 -8.70 -20.23 32.11
CA LEU A 295 -7.63 -19.80 31.22
C LEU A 295 -6.59 -19.05 32.04
N ASP A 296 -5.36 -19.55 32.04
CA ASP A 296 -4.21 -18.87 32.67
C ASP A 296 -3.31 -18.21 31.63
N ARG A 297 -2.42 -17.35 32.11
CA ARG A 297 -1.42 -16.64 31.30
C ARG A 297 -0.56 -17.59 30.44
N PRO A 298 0.13 -18.61 30.99
CA PRO A 298 0.96 -19.51 30.18
C PRO A 298 0.19 -20.21 29.06
N THR A 299 -1.05 -20.64 29.33
CA THR A 299 -1.89 -21.26 28.31
C THR A 299 -2.29 -20.24 27.25
N PHE A 300 -2.66 -19.01 27.64
CA PHE A 300 -2.97 -17.94 26.69
C PHE A 300 -1.77 -17.58 25.80
N GLU A 301 -0.58 -17.44 26.35
CA GLU A 301 0.68 -17.28 25.60
C GLU A 301 0.84 -18.36 24.54
N SER A 302 0.67 -19.63 24.93
CA SER A 302 0.76 -20.77 24.01
C SER A 302 -0.29 -20.73 22.90
N ILE A 303 -1.53 -20.30 23.21
CA ILE A 303 -2.62 -20.17 22.24
C ILE A 303 -2.29 -19.12 21.17
N ILE A 304 -1.71 -17.97 21.57
CA ILE A 304 -1.47 -16.85 20.67
C ILE A 304 -0.08 -16.84 20.04
N GLN A 305 0.80 -17.76 20.38
CA GLN A 305 2.19 -17.79 19.89
C GLN A 305 2.29 -17.67 18.37
N VAL A 306 1.43 -18.37 17.64
CA VAL A 306 1.37 -18.31 16.16
C VAL A 306 1.06 -16.90 15.63
N ALA A 307 0.25 -16.12 16.34
CA ALA A 307 -0.05 -14.74 15.99
C ALA A 307 1.13 -13.83 16.33
N LEU A 308 1.75 -14.02 17.51
CA LEU A 308 2.93 -13.26 17.92
C LEU A 308 4.09 -13.45 16.93
N ASP A 309 4.40 -14.70 16.57
CA ASP A 309 5.47 -15.04 15.62
C ASP A 309 5.28 -14.33 14.27
N LYS A 310 4.04 -14.22 13.79
CA LYS A 310 3.71 -13.46 12.58
C LYS A 310 4.02 -11.97 12.76
N THR A 311 3.56 -11.35 13.84
CA THR A 311 3.84 -9.92 14.09
C THR A 311 5.35 -9.64 14.17
N ILE A 312 6.11 -10.50 14.85
CA ILE A 312 7.57 -10.35 15.01
C ILE A 312 8.31 -10.57 13.69
N SER A 313 7.87 -11.53 12.87
CA SER A 313 8.42 -11.75 11.53
C SER A 313 8.28 -10.51 10.66
N VAL A 314 7.11 -9.85 10.70
CA VAL A 314 6.87 -8.59 10.00
C VAL A 314 7.77 -7.47 10.54
N CYS A 315 7.93 -7.32 11.86
CA CYS A 315 8.88 -6.34 12.43
C CYS A 315 10.30 -6.52 11.90
N LYS A 316 10.80 -7.76 11.86
CA LYS A 316 12.14 -8.08 11.32
C LYS A 316 12.26 -7.77 9.83
N ARG A 317 11.19 -7.99 9.05
CA ARG A 317 11.13 -7.60 7.63
C ARG A 317 11.25 -6.09 7.48
N VAL A 318 10.46 -5.32 8.23
CA VAL A 318 10.45 -3.85 8.14
C VAL A 318 11.77 -3.23 8.58
N LEU A 319 12.45 -3.79 9.59
CA LEU A 319 13.82 -3.39 9.96
C LEU A 319 14.82 -3.54 8.80
N ARG A 320 14.79 -4.70 8.12
CA ARG A 320 15.64 -4.94 6.94
C ARG A 320 15.33 -3.95 5.80
N ASP A 321 14.05 -3.66 5.58
CA ASP A 321 13.61 -2.72 4.56
C ASP A 321 14.08 -1.28 4.85
N ALA A 322 14.06 -0.89 6.13
CA ALA A 322 14.62 0.39 6.60
C ALA A 322 16.17 0.40 6.61
N LYS A 323 16.83 -0.74 6.38
CA LYS A 323 18.27 -0.94 6.48
C LYS A 323 18.82 -0.54 7.86
N LEU A 324 18.09 -0.90 8.91
CA LEU A 324 18.45 -0.63 10.30
C LEU A 324 18.62 -1.93 11.08
N GLU A 325 19.54 -1.89 12.05
CA GLU A 325 19.71 -2.91 13.06
C GLU A 325 18.90 -2.57 14.32
N LEU A 326 18.69 -3.54 15.21
CA LEU A 326 17.96 -3.32 16.48
C LEU A 326 18.61 -2.22 17.33
N THR A 327 19.93 -2.07 17.28
CA THR A 327 20.70 -1.05 18.00
C THR A 327 20.44 0.36 17.50
N ASP A 328 19.91 0.51 16.28
CA ASP A 328 19.62 1.81 15.69
C ASP A 328 18.26 2.37 16.13
N ILE A 329 17.44 1.58 16.85
CA ILE A 329 16.11 1.95 17.31
C ILE A 329 16.17 2.56 18.71
N GLN A 330 15.83 3.85 18.83
CA GLN A 330 15.86 4.55 20.12
C GLN A 330 14.60 4.35 20.95
N ASN A 331 13.45 4.14 20.30
CA ASN A 331 12.18 4.00 20.99
C ASN A 331 11.25 3.04 20.26
N VAL A 332 10.47 2.29 21.02
CA VAL A 332 9.35 1.47 20.52
C VAL A 332 8.07 2.02 21.12
N VAL A 333 7.09 2.34 20.29
CA VAL A 333 5.78 2.87 20.71
C VAL A 333 4.72 1.79 20.45
N LEU A 334 3.88 1.53 21.44
CA LEU A 334 2.75 0.61 21.29
C LEU A 334 1.47 1.38 20.99
N VAL A 335 0.75 0.92 19.98
CA VAL A 335 -0.51 1.52 19.51
C VAL A 335 -1.57 0.41 19.40
N GLY A 336 -2.83 0.74 19.70
CA GLY A 336 -3.94 -0.19 19.58
C GLY A 336 -4.16 -1.06 20.82
N GLY A 337 -5.42 -1.31 21.16
CA GLY A 337 -5.81 -1.93 22.43
C GLY A 337 -5.27 -3.36 22.65
N SER A 338 -4.98 -4.13 21.60
CA SER A 338 -4.42 -5.48 21.76
C SER A 338 -2.98 -5.45 22.29
N THR A 339 -2.27 -4.32 22.17
CA THR A 339 -0.94 -4.15 22.76
C THR A 339 -0.96 -4.04 24.29
N ARG A 340 -2.14 -3.92 24.92
CA ARG A 340 -2.30 -4.05 26.38
C ARG A 340 -2.12 -5.47 26.88
N SER A 341 -2.21 -6.46 25.99
CA SER A 341 -1.92 -7.86 26.31
C SER A 341 -0.50 -8.00 26.84
N TYR A 342 -0.37 -8.57 28.04
CA TYR A 342 0.93 -8.74 28.68
C TYR A 342 1.88 -9.60 27.81
N ALA A 343 1.35 -10.59 27.08
CA ALA A 343 2.10 -11.47 26.20
C ALA A 343 2.66 -10.72 24.99
N VAL A 344 1.89 -9.78 24.42
CA VAL A 344 2.34 -8.91 23.33
C VAL A 344 3.46 -7.99 23.82
N GLN A 345 3.28 -7.31 24.96
CA GLN A 345 4.30 -6.42 25.53
C GLN A 345 5.59 -7.17 25.86
N LYS A 346 5.48 -8.37 26.41
CA LYS A 346 6.63 -9.25 26.68
C LYS A 346 7.37 -9.60 25.39
N ALA A 347 6.67 -10.05 24.36
CA ALA A 347 7.29 -10.39 23.08
C ALA A 347 7.98 -9.19 22.41
N VAL A 348 7.35 -8.01 22.41
CA VAL A 348 7.95 -6.78 21.86
C VAL A 348 9.19 -6.36 22.65
N ARG A 349 9.13 -6.39 24.00
CA ARG A 349 10.28 -6.10 24.86
C ARG A 349 11.46 -7.03 24.60
N GLU A 350 11.19 -8.33 24.46
CA GLU A 350 12.23 -9.34 24.18
C GLU A 350 12.88 -9.13 22.81
N VAL A 351 12.10 -8.77 21.79
CA VAL A 351 12.59 -8.57 20.42
C VAL A 351 13.42 -7.29 20.28
N PHE A 352 12.96 -6.18 20.85
CA PHE A 352 13.64 -4.88 20.73
C PHE A 352 14.61 -4.59 21.89
N ALA A 353 14.71 -5.48 22.87
CA ALA A 353 15.58 -5.37 24.05
C ALA A 353 15.43 -4.04 24.82
N GLN A 354 14.23 -3.45 24.80
CA GLN A 354 13.92 -2.19 25.47
C GLN A 354 12.46 -2.13 25.92
N GLU A 355 12.16 -1.31 26.93
CA GLU A 355 10.78 -1.06 27.37
C GLU A 355 10.05 -0.18 26.35
N PRO A 356 8.86 -0.59 25.87
CA PRO A 356 8.06 0.26 25.00
C PRO A 356 7.54 1.53 25.71
N LEU A 357 7.50 2.64 24.97
CA LEU A 357 6.96 3.92 25.39
C LEU A 357 5.43 3.89 25.48
N CYS A 358 4.92 4.06 26.70
CA CYS A 358 3.49 4.12 26.98
C CYS A 358 3.08 5.47 27.62
N THR A 359 3.75 6.57 27.27
CA THR A 359 3.46 7.91 27.84
C THR A 359 2.12 8.48 27.38
N ILE A 360 1.67 8.11 26.18
CA ILE A 360 0.32 8.42 25.67
C ILE A 360 -0.49 7.13 25.71
N ASN A 361 -1.79 7.25 26.00
CA ASN A 361 -2.70 6.11 25.99
C ASN A 361 -2.75 5.48 24.57
N PRO A 362 -2.41 4.18 24.40
CA PRO A 362 -2.44 3.51 23.09
C PRO A 362 -3.79 3.53 22.38
N ASP A 363 -4.90 3.72 23.11
CA ASP A 363 -6.25 3.83 22.55
C ASP A 363 -6.61 5.25 22.09
N GLU A 364 -5.81 6.27 22.45
CA GLU A 364 -6.10 7.69 22.16
C GLU A 364 -5.09 8.32 21.20
N VAL A 365 -3.89 7.76 21.14
CA VAL A 365 -2.74 8.32 20.40
C VAL A 365 -3.06 8.59 18.93
N VAL A 366 -3.80 7.70 18.27
CA VAL A 366 -4.14 7.79 16.85
C VAL A 366 -5.06 8.97 16.58
N ALA A 367 -6.18 9.09 17.31
CA ALA A 367 -7.10 10.21 17.14
C ALA A 367 -6.46 11.55 17.53
N ILE A 368 -5.61 11.57 18.56
CA ILE A 368 -4.83 12.74 18.95
C ILE A 368 -3.96 13.21 17.77
N GLY A 369 -3.14 12.33 17.19
CA GLY A 369 -2.28 12.68 16.06
C GLY A 369 -3.05 13.13 14.82
N ALA A 370 -4.18 12.48 14.53
CA ALA A 370 -5.08 12.90 13.48
C ALA A 370 -5.64 14.31 13.72
N SER A 371 -5.99 14.65 14.97
CA SER A 371 -6.55 15.97 15.30
C SER A 371 -5.54 17.09 15.12
N ILE A 372 -4.26 16.83 15.39
CA ILE A 372 -3.20 17.81 15.17
C ILE A 372 -3.01 18.04 13.67
N THR A 373 -2.94 16.96 12.89
CA THR A 373 -2.85 17.03 11.42
C THR A 373 -4.05 17.79 10.84
N ALA A 374 -5.26 17.54 11.35
CA ALA A 374 -6.47 18.23 10.92
C ALA A 374 -6.40 19.74 11.19
N ASN A 375 -5.89 20.14 12.36
CA ASN A 375 -5.71 21.54 12.73
C ASN A 375 -4.66 22.25 11.85
N GLN A 376 -3.62 21.56 11.42
CA GLN A 376 -2.63 22.10 10.47
C GLN A 376 -3.27 22.31 9.09
N LEU A 377 -3.95 21.29 8.55
CA LEU A 377 -4.54 21.34 7.21
C LEU A 377 -5.66 22.37 7.07
N ILE A 378 -6.43 22.63 8.13
CA ILE A 378 -7.49 23.64 8.10
C ILE A 378 -6.95 25.09 8.17
N GLY A 379 -5.65 25.27 8.39
CA GLY A 379 -4.95 26.56 8.42
C GLY A 379 -4.89 27.23 9.79
N ASN A 380 -5.13 26.51 10.89
CA ASN A 380 -5.07 27.07 12.24
C ASN A 380 -3.65 27.16 12.82
N SER A 381 -2.65 26.49 12.21
CA SER A 381 -1.26 26.49 12.68
C SER A 381 -0.28 26.48 11.51
N GLN A 382 0.75 27.34 11.57
CA GLN A 382 1.87 27.36 10.60
C GLN A 382 3.09 26.55 11.08
N ASP A 383 3.18 26.25 12.38
CA ASP A 383 4.29 25.49 12.99
C ASP A 383 3.96 23.99 13.06
N GLY A 384 3.83 23.35 11.89
CA GLY A 384 3.54 21.92 11.78
C GLY A 384 4.77 21.09 11.43
N SER A 385 4.96 19.95 12.11
CA SER A 385 5.89 18.91 11.64
C SER A 385 5.45 18.42 10.25
N LEU A 386 6.39 18.43 9.31
CA LEU A 386 6.15 17.84 7.98
C LEU A 386 6.16 16.32 8.10
N LEU A 387 5.19 15.67 7.46
CA LEU A 387 5.03 14.23 7.42
C LEU A 387 5.25 13.76 5.99
N LEU A 388 6.29 12.95 5.80
CA LEU A 388 6.58 12.28 4.56
C LEU A 388 6.20 10.80 4.71
N ASP A 389 5.08 10.43 4.09
CA ASP A 389 4.63 9.04 3.98
C ASP A 389 5.37 8.33 2.84
N VAL A 390 5.16 7.03 2.63
CA VAL A 390 5.87 6.27 1.59
C VAL A 390 4.98 5.35 0.74
N THR A 391 5.46 4.96 -0.45
CA THR A 391 4.81 3.96 -1.30
C THR A 391 4.94 2.53 -0.72
N PRO A 392 3.89 1.70 -0.66
CA PRO A 392 3.97 0.36 -0.06
C PRO A 392 4.59 -0.71 -0.99
N LEU A 393 4.48 -0.54 -2.31
CA LEU A 393 5.02 -1.43 -3.34
C LEU A 393 5.70 -0.61 -4.45
N SER A 394 6.65 -1.22 -5.15
CA SER A 394 7.34 -0.59 -6.28
C SER A 394 6.41 -0.43 -7.48
N LEU A 395 6.53 0.70 -8.17
CA LEU A 395 5.78 1.05 -9.37
C LEU A 395 6.72 1.06 -10.56
N GLY A 396 6.26 0.44 -11.65
CA GLY A 396 7.06 0.28 -12.86
C GLY A 396 6.20 0.19 -14.12
N LEU A 397 6.87 -0.08 -15.23
CA LEU A 397 6.24 -0.33 -16.52
C LEU A 397 6.84 -1.54 -17.21
N GLU A 398 6.02 -2.17 -18.05
CA GLU A 398 6.43 -3.29 -18.90
C GLU A 398 7.40 -2.83 -19.99
N THR A 399 8.53 -3.51 -20.08
CA THR A 399 9.49 -3.41 -21.17
C THR A 399 9.50 -4.69 -22.00
N MET A 400 10.21 -4.66 -23.13
CA MET A 400 10.30 -5.80 -24.04
C MET A 400 10.82 -7.06 -23.33
N GLY A 401 10.30 -8.22 -23.72
CA GLY A 401 10.60 -9.50 -23.07
C GLY A 401 9.72 -9.83 -21.86
N GLY A 402 8.74 -8.97 -21.53
CA GLY A 402 7.85 -9.15 -20.38
C GLY A 402 8.52 -8.79 -19.05
N LEU A 403 9.50 -7.89 -19.09
CA LEU A 403 10.25 -7.42 -17.93
C LEU A 403 9.62 -6.17 -17.33
N VAL A 404 9.88 -5.95 -16.04
CA VAL A 404 9.44 -4.74 -15.33
C VAL A 404 10.61 -3.80 -15.10
N GLU A 405 10.49 -2.60 -15.63
CA GLU A 405 11.36 -1.48 -15.27
C GLU A 405 10.74 -0.69 -14.13
N ARG A 406 11.41 -0.64 -12.97
CA ARG A 406 10.92 0.03 -11.77
C ARG A 406 11.36 1.49 -11.74
N LEU A 407 10.40 2.41 -11.67
CA LEU A 407 10.67 3.85 -11.66
C LEU A 407 10.58 4.44 -10.26
N ILE A 408 9.65 3.94 -9.45
CA ILE A 408 9.50 4.34 -8.04
C ILE A 408 9.58 3.06 -7.21
N SER A 409 10.66 2.90 -6.46
CA SER A 409 10.80 1.77 -5.53
C SER A 409 9.80 1.89 -4.38
N ARG A 410 9.43 0.77 -3.75
CA ARG A 410 8.72 0.79 -2.48
C ARG A 410 9.51 1.54 -1.41
N ASN A 411 8.79 2.02 -0.40
CA ASN A 411 9.26 2.90 0.66
C ASN A 411 9.82 4.24 0.14
N THR A 412 9.48 4.66 -1.09
CA THR A 412 9.85 6.00 -1.57
C THR A 412 8.91 7.02 -0.94
N ALA A 413 9.49 8.07 -0.34
CA ALA A 413 8.73 9.17 0.25
C ALA A 413 7.80 9.84 -0.76
N ILE A 414 6.55 10.09 -0.39
CA ILE A 414 5.52 10.76 -1.18
C ILE A 414 5.18 12.15 -0.59
N PRO A 415 4.88 13.16 -1.44
CA PRO A 415 4.74 13.09 -2.90
C PRO A 415 6.07 12.95 -3.64
N VAL A 416 6.08 12.24 -4.77
CA VAL A 416 7.28 12.02 -5.60
C VAL A 416 6.95 12.02 -7.09
N ALA A 417 7.88 12.55 -7.89
CA ALA A 417 7.89 12.37 -9.33
C ALA A 417 9.22 11.73 -9.78
N ARG A 418 9.11 10.75 -10.68
CA ARG A 418 10.26 10.09 -11.33
C ARG A 418 10.02 10.06 -12.83
N ARG A 419 11.04 10.45 -13.58
CA ARG A 419 11.03 10.52 -15.04
C ARG A 419 12.13 9.63 -15.59
N GLN A 420 11.80 8.83 -16.60
CA GLN A 420 12.74 7.99 -17.33
C GLN A 420 12.46 8.06 -18.82
N GLU A 421 13.52 8.03 -19.62
CA GLU A 421 13.45 8.04 -21.08
C GLU A 421 13.41 6.63 -21.64
N PHE A 422 12.47 6.40 -22.56
CA PHE A 422 12.31 5.19 -23.34
C PHE A 422 12.42 5.50 -24.83
N THR A 423 12.55 4.46 -25.65
CA THR A 423 12.68 4.60 -27.09
C THR A 423 11.87 3.55 -27.83
N THR A 424 11.66 3.76 -29.13
CA THR A 424 10.95 2.82 -30.01
C THR A 424 11.79 1.58 -30.29
N TYR A 425 11.11 0.44 -30.43
CA TYR A 425 11.74 -0.85 -30.71
C TYR A 425 11.83 -1.12 -32.22
N GLN A 426 10.87 -0.63 -33.01
CA GLN A 426 10.79 -0.85 -34.46
C GLN A 426 10.93 0.44 -35.26
N ASP A 427 11.51 0.30 -36.46
CA ASP A 427 11.56 1.38 -37.45
C ASP A 427 10.15 1.82 -37.85
N GLY A 428 9.92 3.12 -37.89
CA GLY A 428 8.63 3.69 -38.27
C GLY A 428 7.52 3.48 -37.24
N GLN A 429 7.83 3.07 -36.01
CA GLN A 429 6.84 2.87 -34.95
C GLN A 429 6.12 4.20 -34.61
N THR A 430 4.82 4.27 -34.92
CA THR A 430 4.01 5.49 -34.71
C THR A 430 3.19 5.49 -33.42
N ALA A 431 3.20 4.39 -32.67
CA ALA A 431 2.49 4.26 -31.40
C ALA A 431 3.25 3.36 -30.42
N MET A 432 3.08 3.61 -29.12
CA MET A 432 3.69 2.84 -28.05
C MET A 432 2.66 2.53 -26.96
N LEU A 433 2.46 1.24 -26.66
CA LEU A 433 1.64 0.79 -25.53
C LEU A 433 2.46 0.94 -24.25
N ILE A 434 1.88 1.60 -23.25
CA ILE A 434 2.46 1.74 -21.91
C ILE A 434 1.58 0.96 -20.96
N HIS A 435 2.16 -0.08 -20.36
CA HIS A 435 1.51 -0.90 -19.37
C HIS A 435 2.16 -0.65 -18.02
N VAL A 436 1.40 -0.07 -17.11
CA VAL A 436 1.82 0.30 -15.77
C VAL A 436 1.56 -0.88 -14.84
N VAL A 437 2.57 -1.23 -14.03
CA VAL A 437 2.53 -2.37 -13.13
C VAL A 437 3.03 -2.02 -11.73
N GLN A 438 2.66 -2.84 -10.75
CA GLN A 438 3.10 -2.72 -9.36
C GLN A 438 3.56 -4.09 -8.83
N GLY A 439 4.70 -4.13 -8.15
CA GLY A 439 5.24 -5.35 -7.56
C GLY A 439 6.77 -5.39 -7.48
N GLU A 440 7.29 -6.43 -6.83
CA GLU A 440 8.72 -6.58 -6.52
C GLU A 440 9.46 -7.62 -7.38
N ARG A 441 8.74 -8.39 -8.22
CA ARG A 441 9.35 -9.37 -9.13
C ARG A 441 9.71 -8.76 -10.47
N ASP A 442 10.67 -9.37 -11.17
CA ASP A 442 11.26 -8.81 -12.39
C ASP A 442 10.43 -9.05 -13.65
N LEU A 443 9.50 -10.01 -13.62
CA LEU A 443 8.61 -10.35 -14.73
C LEU A 443 7.21 -9.78 -14.53
N VAL A 444 6.63 -9.26 -15.62
CA VAL A 444 5.30 -8.63 -15.65
C VAL A 444 4.20 -9.59 -15.20
N GLU A 445 4.31 -10.87 -15.52
CA GLU A 445 3.32 -11.90 -15.13
C GLU A 445 3.22 -12.12 -13.62
N HIS A 446 4.28 -11.76 -12.88
CA HIS A 446 4.33 -11.81 -11.43
C HIS A 446 4.05 -10.46 -10.77
N CYS A 447 3.75 -9.43 -11.58
CA CYS A 447 3.37 -8.12 -11.10
C CYS A 447 1.89 -7.86 -11.35
N ARG A 448 1.34 -6.92 -10.59
CA ARG A 448 -0.04 -6.49 -10.77
C ARG A 448 -0.11 -5.47 -11.89
N SER A 449 -1.00 -5.70 -12.85
CA SER A 449 -1.39 -4.70 -13.85
C SER A 449 -2.22 -3.59 -13.19
N LEU A 450 -1.78 -2.34 -13.32
CA LEU A 450 -2.52 -1.17 -12.82
C LEU A 450 -3.35 -0.49 -13.90
N GLY A 451 -2.82 -0.44 -15.13
CA GLY A 451 -3.49 0.21 -16.25
C GLY A 451 -2.67 0.17 -17.53
N ARG A 452 -3.34 0.38 -18.66
CA ARG A 452 -2.71 0.46 -19.98
C ARG A 452 -3.22 1.66 -20.74
N PHE A 453 -2.33 2.36 -21.42
CA PHE A 453 -2.68 3.43 -22.34
C PHE A 453 -1.69 3.48 -23.51
N VAL A 454 -2.09 4.08 -24.62
CA VAL A 454 -1.27 4.12 -25.84
C VAL A 454 -0.89 5.55 -26.16
N LEU A 455 0.41 5.79 -26.34
CA LEU A 455 0.92 7.03 -26.93
C LEU A 455 0.85 6.89 -28.44
N HIS A 456 -0.06 7.61 -29.10
CA HIS A 456 -0.16 7.68 -30.55
C HIS A 456 0.59 8.89 -31.11
N GLY A 457 0.92 8.88 -32.41
CA GLY A 457 1.46 10.06 -33.10
C GLY A 457 2.96 10.24 -32.97
N ILE A 458 3.70 9.17 -32.65
CA ILE A 458 5.16 9.17 -32.69
C ILE A 458 5.60 9.36 -34.14
N PRO A 459 6.48 10.33 -34.46
CA PRO A 459 6.97 10.49 -35.83
C PRO A 459 7.72 9.23 -36.28
N PRO A 460 7.54 8.78 -37.53
CA PRO A 460 8.26 7.62 -38.03
C PRO A 460 9.77 7.94 -38.09
N MET A 461 10.54 7.28 -37.24
CA MET A 461 12.00 7.38 -37.14
C MET A 461 12.62 5.98 -37.12
N THR A 462 13.94 5.88 -37.20
CA THR A 462 14.60 4.58 -36.96
C THR A 462 14.43 4.19 -35.49
N ALA A 463 14.37 2.89 -35.21
CA ALA A 463 14.35 2.37 -33.85
C ALA A 463 15.48 3.00 -33.02
N GLY A 464 15.21 3.30 -31.74
CA GLY A 464 16.19 3.95 -30.87
C GLY A 464 16.31 5.48 -30.99
N GLN A 465 15.75 6.11 -32.04
CA GLN A 465 15.86 7.58 -32.21
C GLN A 465 14.77 8.34 -31.46
N ALA A 466 13.55 7.83 -31.41
CA ALA A 466 12.47 8.48 -30.68
C ALA A 466 12.78 8.52 -29.18
N ARG A 467 12.54 9.67 -28.52
CA ARG A 467 12.74 9.85 -27.08
C ARG A 467 11.38 10.05 -26.43
N ILE A 468 10.93 9.03 -25.71
CA ILE A 468 9.66 9.05 -24.99
C ILE A 468 9.96 9.20 -23.50
N GLU A 469 9.66 10.38 -22.94
CA GLU A 469 9.74 10.64 -21.52
C GLU A 469 8.50 10.09 -20.83
N VAL A 470 8.67 9.08 -19.97
CA VAL A 470 7.59 8.57 -19.11
C VAL A 470 7.80 9.10 -17.69
N THR A 471 6.78 9.75 -17.14
CA THR A 471 6.80 10.32 -15.79
C THR A 471 5.75 9.66 -14.92
N PHE A 472 6.20 9.10 -13.79
CA PHE A 472 5.36 8.58 -12.72
C PHE A 472 5.31 9.63 -11.63
N GLN A 473 4.11 10.04 -11.24
CA GLN A 473 3.88 11.00 -10.17
C GLN A 473 2.93 10.40 -9.15
N VAL A 474 3.35 10.36 -7.89
CA VAL A 474 2.53 9.95 -6.74
C VAL A 474 2.34 11.17 -5.85
N ASP A 475 1.09 11.53 -5.55
CA ASP A 475 0.78 12.67 -4.69
C ASP A 475 0.81 12.33 -3.19
N ALA A 476 0.43 13.29 -2.33
CA ALA A 476 0.46 13.12 -0.87
C ALA A 476 -0.63 12.18 -0.33
N ASP A 477 -1.63 11.83 -1.16
CA ASP A 477 -2.69 10.87 -0.85
C ASP A 477 -2.40 9.47 -1.45
N GLY A 478 -1.32 9.35 -2.25
CA GLY A 478 -0.91 8.12 -2.89
C GLY A 478 -1.50 7.89 -4.30
N LEU A 479 -2.14 8.90 -4.90
CA LEU A 479 -2.71 8.78 -6.25
C LEU A 479 -1.60 8.77 -7.31
N LEU A 480 -1.61 7.77 -8.19
CA LEU A 480 -0.62 7.61 -9.27
C LEU A 480 -1.13 8.22 -10.58
N THR A 481 -0.38 9.20 -11.08
CA THR A 481 -0.50 9.72 -12.45
C THR A 481 0.69 9.23 -13.26
N VAL A 482 0.42 8.57 -14.39
CA VAL A 482 1.47 8.18 -15.34
C VAL A 482 1.25 8.92 -16.65
N SER A 483 2.26 9.66 -17.08
CA SER A 483 2.25 10.42 -18.33
C SER A 483 3.40 10.00 -19.21
N ALA A 484 3.20 10.06 -20.52
CA ALA A 484 4.23 9.82 -21.52
C ALA A 484 4.21 10.92 -22.57
N ARG A 485 5.39 11.41 -22.95
CA ARG A 485 5.56 12.48 -23.92
C ARG A 485 6.72 12.17 -24.85
N GLU A 486 6.51 12.27 -26.16
CA GLU A 486 7.60 12.23 -27.14
C GLU A 486 8.23 13.62 -27.27
N ALA A 487 9.56 13.69 -27.20
CA ALA A 487 10.30 14.93 -27.04
C ALA A 487 10.23 15.88 -28.27
N THR A 488 10.18 15.32 -29.48
CA THR A 488 10.29 16.08 -30.75
C THR A 488 8.96 16.69 -31.18
N SER A 489 7.92 15.86 -31.25
CA SER A 489 6.55 16.20 -31.66
C SER A 489 5.75 16.83 -30.52
N GLY A 490 6.13 16.57 -29.26
CA GLY A 490 5.40 17.01 -28.09
C GLY A 490 4.07 16.27 -27.85
N VAL A 491 3.78 15.21 -28.62
CA VAL A 491 2.57 14.41 -28.41
C VAL A 491 2.66 13.73 -27.04
N GLN A 492 1.55 13.76 -26.31
CA GLN A 492 1.45 13.26 -24.95
C GLN A 492 0.20 12.41 -24.75
N ALA A 493 0.30 11.44 -23.87
CA ALA A 493 -0.80 10.65 -23.35
C ALA A 493 -0.58 10.45 -21.85
N HIS A 494 -1.66 10.34 -21.09
CA HIS A 494 -1.56 10.03 -19.66
C HIS A 494 -2.72 9.13 -19.24
N ILE A 495 -2.52 8.50 -18.10
CA ILE A 495 -3.55 7.78 -17.37
C ILE A 495 -3.47 8.22 -15.91
N ASP A 496 -4.61 8.66 -15.40
CA ASP A 496 -4.79 8.80 -13.96
C ASP A 496 -5.20 7.42 -13.46
N ILE A 497 -4.23 6.73 -12.86
CA ILE A 497 -4.50 5.48 -12.19
C ILE A 497 -5.02 5.89 -10.82
N LYS A 498 -6.33 6.14 -10.79
CA LYS A 498 -7.10 5.98 -9.55
C LYS A 498 -6.68 4.62 -9.02
N PRO A 499 -6.22 4.51 -7.77
CA PRO A 499 -5.58 3.26 -7.39
C PRO A 499 -6.65 2.16 -7.44
N SER A 500 -6.50 1.29 -8.45
CA SER A 500 -7.61 0.49 -8.95
C SER A 500 -7.96 -0.60 -7.94
N TYR A 501 -9.25 -0.87 -7.76
CA TYR A 501 -9.85 -1.99 -7.04
C TYR A 501 -9.07 -3.32 -7.13
N GLY A 502 -8.96 -4.03 -6.00
CA GLY A 502 -8.71 -5.48 -6.01
C GLY A 502 -7.27 -5.97 -5.78
N LEU A 503 -6.47 -5.32 -4.93
CA LEU A 503 -5.48 -6.11 -4.18
C LEU A 503 -6.23 -6.69 -3.00
N SER A 504 -6.39 -8.01 -2.94
CA SER A 504 -6.61 -8.59 -1.62
C SER A 504 -5.31 -8.38 -0.83
N GLU A 505 -5.41 -8.15 0.46
CA GLU A 505 -4.24 -7.92 1.31
C GLU A 505 -3.25 -9.10 1.28
N ALA A 506 -3.79 -10.31 1.05
CA ALA A 506 -3.02 -11.52 0.83
C ALA A 506 -2.18 -11.44 -0.45
N ASP A 507 -2.66 -10.76 -1.50
CA ASP A 507 -1.89 -10.54 -2.73
C ASP A 507 -0.73 -9.58 -2.49
N THR A 508 -0.90 -8.51 -1.70
CA THR A 508 0.21 -7.60 -1.37
C THR A 508 1.30 -8.32 -0.59
N GLU A 509 0.92 -9.07 0.46
CA GLU A 509 1.86 -9.85 1.25
C GLU A 509 2.54 -10.93 0.40
N ARG A 510 1.77 -11.64 -0.42
CA ARG A 510 2.27 -12.65 -1.36
C ARG A 510 3.28 -12.06 -2.34
N LEU A 511 2.95 -10.96 -3.02
CA LEU A 511 3.84 -10.30 -3.98
C LEU A 511 5.17 -9.87 -3.35
N LEU A 512 5.14 -9.42 -2.10
CA LEU A 512 6.34 -9.08 -1.34
C LEU A 512 7.15 -10.31 -0.99
N ILE A 513 6.52 -11.33 -0.41
CA ILE A 513 7.19 -12.58 -0.02
C ILE A 513 7.80 -13.26 -1.25
N GLU A 514 7.05 -13.36 -2.34
CA GLU A 514 7.50 -13.91 -3.61
C GLU A 514 8.71 -13.12 -4.15
N GLY A 515 8.67 -11.78 -4.11
CA GLY A 515 9.81 -10.93 -4.50
C GLY A 515 11.11 -11.25 -3.76
N PHE A 516 11.04 -11.55 -2.46
CA PHE A 516 12.23 -11.95 -1.70
C PHE A 516 12.65 -13.40 -1.93
N GLN A 517 11.70 -14.32 -2.01
CA GLN A 517 11.98 -15.75 -2.17
C GLN A 517 12.58 -16.06 -3.54
N HIS A 518 12.16 -15.32 -4.57
CA HIS A 518 12.56 -15.56 -5.95
C HIS A 518 13.64 -14.60 -6.46
N ALA A 519 14.29 -13.83 -5.60
CA ALA A 519 15.25 -12.80 -6.04
C ALA A 519 16.42 -13.37 -6.89
N GLU A 520 16.96 -14.54 -6.54
CA GLU A 520 18.04 -15.18 -7.31
C GLU A 520 17.54 -15.78 -8.63
N GLU A 521 16.33 -16.35 -8.62
CA GLU A 521 15.65 -16.87 -9.81
C GLU A 521 15.32 -15.74 -10.80
N ASP A 522 14.76 -14.64 -10.30
CA ASP A 522 14.42 -13.43 -11.07
C ASP A 522 15.64 -12.84 -11.74
N LYS A 523 16.79 -12.80 -11.06
CA LYS A 523 18.05 -12.33 -11.65
C LYS A 523 18.45 -13.17 -12.87
N ASN A 524 18.33 -14.49 -12.78
CA ASN A 524 18.69 -15.40 -13.88
C ASN A 524 17.68 -15.30 -15.03
N LEU A 525 16.38 -15.23 -14.72
CA LEU A 525 15.32 -15.07 -15.72
C LEU A 525 15.41 -13.72 -16.44
N ARG A 526 15.68 -12.63 -15.71
CA ARG A 526 15.93 -11.31 -16.28
C ARG A 526 17.10 -11.36 -17.26
N HIS A 527 18.23 -11.91 -16.84
CA HIS A 527 19.40 -12.03 -17.70
C HIS A 527 19.09 -12.82 -18.97
N LEU A 528 18.40 -13.96 -18.87
CA LEU A 528 17.96 -14.73 -20.03
C LEU A 528 17.07 -13.91 -20.98
N LYS A 529 16.08 -13.20 -20.44
CA LYS A 529 15.15 -12.39 -21.25
C LYS A 529 15.84 -11.21 -21.92
N GLU A 530 16.72 -10.50 -21.22
CA GLU A 530 17.51 -9.40 -21.78
C GLU A 530 18.40 -9.90 -22.93
N THR A 531 19.11 -11.01 -22.73
CA THR A 531 19.95 -11.63 -23.77
C THR A 531 19.13 -12.04 -24.99
N LYS A 532 17.93 -12.61 -24.79
CA LYS A 532 17.03 -12.96 -25.91
C LYS A 532 16.55 -11.73 -26.66
N VAL A 533 16.08 -10.69 -25.96
CA VAL A 533 15.57 -9.45 -26.58
C VAL A 533 16.65 -8.75 -27.38
N GLU A 534 17.89 -8.72 -26.88
CA GLU A 534 19.02 -8.13 -27.60
C GLU A 534 19.36 -8.92 -28.88
N ALA A 535 19.40 -10.25 -28.79
CA ALA A 535 19.65 -11.12 -29.94
C ALA A 535 18.52 -11.04 -31.00
N GLU A 536 17.25 -10.97 -30.58
CA GLU A 536 16.11 -10.77 -31.48
C GLU A 536 16.19 -9.42 -32.20
N ARG A 537 16.58 -8.35 -31.49
CA ARG A 537 16.80 -7.03 -32.07
C ARG A 537 17.90 -7.05 -33.13
N GLU A 538 19.01 -7.73 -32.86
CA GLU A 538 20.10 -7.90 -33.83
C GLU A 538 19.64 -8.68 -35.07
N LEU A 539 18.87 -9.75 -34.89
CA LEU A 539 18.29 -10.52 -36.00
C LEU A 539 17.34 -9.69 -36.86
N GLU A 540 16.44 -8.92 -36.26
CA GLU A 540 15.49 -8.09 -36.99
C GLU A 540 16.20 -6.99 -37.78
N ALA A 541 17.18 -6.31 -37.18
CA ALA A 541 18.01 -5.31 -37.85
C ALA A 541 18.78 -5.91 -39.05
N LEU A 542 19.35 -7.11 -38.87
CA LEU A 542 20.05 -7.83 -39.93
C LEU A 542 19.09 -8.27 -41.06
N GLU A 543 17.87 -8.70 -40.73
CA GLU A 543 16.85 -9.07 -41.72
C GLU A 543 16.41 -7.88 -42.57
N GLN A 544 16.23 -6.71 -41.96
CA GLN A 544 15.92 -5.49 -42.72
C GLN A 544 17.10 -5.07 -43.61
N ALA A 545 18.33 -5.17 -43.10
CA ALA A 545 19.53 -4.89 -43.89
C ALA A 545 19.66 -5.80 -45.11
N LEU A 546 19.40 -7.11 -44.96
CA LEU A 546 19.45 -8.08 -46.04
C LEU A 546 18.38 -7.84 -47.11
N LYS A 547 17.19 -7.34 -46.76
CA LYS A 547 16.17 -7.01 -47.78
C LYS A 547 16.64 -5.93 -48.75
N VAL A 548 17.53 -5.03 -48.30
CA VAL A 548 17.99 -3.88 -49.09
C VAL A 548 19.30 -4.16 -49.81
N ASP A 549 20.27 -4.76 -49.11
CA ASP A 549 21.67 -4.84 -49.56
C ASP A 549 22.20 -6.28 -49.71
N ALA A 550 21.31 -7.30 -49.83
CA ALA A 550 21.75 -8.69 -50.02
C ALA A 550 22.64 -8.91 -51.25
N ASP A 551 22.58 -8.03 -52.26
CA ASP A 551 23.41 -8.08 -53.46
C ASP A 551 24.91 -7.82 -53.18
N LEU A 552 25.26 -7.32 -52.00
CA LEU A 552 26.65 -7.11 -51.59
C LEU A 552 27.38 -8.39 -51.18
N LEU A 553 26.64 -9.46 -50.88
CA LEU A 553 27.22 -10.73 -50.42
C LEU A 553 27.37 -11.70 -51.59
N ASP A 554 28.49 -12.44 -51.62
CA ASP A 554 28.61 -13.60 -52.50
C ASP A 554 27.76 -14.78 -51.98
N GLU A 555 27.53 -15.78 -52.84
CA GLU A 555 26.66 -16.92 -52.53
C GLU A 555 27.11 -17.69 -51.27
N LYS A 556 28.42 -17.80 -51.04
CA LYS A 556 28.98 -18.49 -49.87
C LYS A 556 28.81 -17.68 -48.59
N GLN A 557 29.02 -16.37 -48.67
CA GLN A 557 28.83 -15.45 -47.55
C GLN A 557 27.37 -15.37 -47.13
N LEU A 558 26.45 -15.32 -48.11
CA LEU A 558 25.02 -15.31 -47.86
C LEU A 558 24.54 -16.60 -47.21
N GLU A 559 25.03 -17.76 -47.68
CA GLU A 559 24.71 -19.07 -47.10
C GLU A 559 25.23 -19.19 -45.66
N ALA A 560 26.48 -18.77 -45.39
CA ALA A 560 27.06 -18.79 -44.05
C ALA A 560 26.29 -17.87 -43.07
N LEU A 561 25.91 -16.66 -43.51
CA LEU A 561 25.14 -15.72 -42.71
C LEU A 561 23.74 -16.25 -42.41
N ASN A 562 23.06 -16.84 -43.39
CA ASN A 562 21.73 -17.44 -43.18
C ASN A 562 21.80 -18.65 -42.23
N SER A 563 22.82 -19.50 -42.35
CA SER A 563 23.04 -20.62 -41.42
C SER A 563 23.27 -20.13 -39.98
N ALA A 564 24.09 -19.09 -39.79
CA ALA A 564 24.31 -18.48 -38.48
C ALA A 564 23.01 -17.87 -37.91
N LYS A 565 22.18 -17.25 -38.74
CA LYS A 565 20.85 -16.74 -38.34
C LYS A 565 19.91 -17.86 -37.90
N GLU A 566 19.82 -18.95 -38.66
CA GLU A 566 18.99 -20.10 -38.31
C GLU A 566 19.45 -20.77 -37.01
N SER A 567 20.77 -20.88 -36.81
CA SER A 567 21.37 -21.36 -35.56
C SER A 567 20.95 -20.48 -34.37
N LEU A 568 21.09 -19.15 -34.50
CA LEU A 568 20.66 -18.24 -33.43
C LEU A 568 19.16 -18.33 -33.16
N LYS A 569 18.32 -18.39 -34.21
CA LYS A 569 16.87 -18.60 -34.06
C LYS A 569 16.54 -19.87 -33.29
N ALA A 570 17.24 -20.97 -33.58
CA ALA A 570 17.05 -22.23 -32.86
C ALA A 570 17.47 -22.13 -31.38
N GLN A 571 18.59 -21.45 -31.08
CA GLN A 571 19.03 -21.26 -29.69
C GLN A 571 18.10 -20.33 -28.88
N LEU A 572 17.46 -19.36 -29.54
CA LEU A 572 16.49 -18.46 -28.90
C LEU A 572 15.23 -19.17 -28.40
N GLU A 573 14.89 -20.35 -28.94
CA GLU A 573 13.79 -21.18 -28.43
C GLU A 573 14.14 -21.85 -27.07
N GLY A 574 15.43 -22.03 -26.78
CA GLY A 574 15.94 -22.66 -25.56
C GLY A 574 16.03 -21.73 -24.36
N SER A 575 16.60 -22.22 -23.25
CA SER A 575 16.81 -21.45 -22.01
C SER A 575 18.30 -21.36 -21.60
N ASP A 576 19.22 -21.76 -22.48
CA ASP A 576 20.66 -21.73 -22.22
C ASP A 576 21.27 -20.40 -22.68
N ILE A 577 21.62 -19.56 -21.71
CA ILE A 577 22.21 -18.23 -21.95
C ILE A 577 23.54 -18.36 -22.69
N GLN A 578 24.40 -19.31 -22.32
CA GLN A 578 25.72 -19.46 -22.93
C GLN A 578 25.60 -19.91 -24.38
N ALA A 579 24.63 -20.77 -24.70
CA ALA A 579 24.37 -21.17 -26.08
C ALA A 579 23.89 -20.00 -26.94
N ILE A 580 23.02 -19.13 -26.40
CA ILE A 580 22.56 -17.92 -27.10
C ILE A 580 23.72 -16.95 -27.32
N GLU A 581 24.52 -16.66 -26.29
CA GLU A 581 25.68 -15.77 -26.41
C GLU A 581 26.71 -16.28 -27.44
N GLN A 582 26.96 -17.59 -27.46
CA GLN A 582 27.84 -18.21 -28.45
C GLN A 582 27.27 -18.09 -29.86
N ALA A 583 25.97 -18.29 -30.04
CA ALA A 583 25.32 -18.15 -31.35
C ALA A 583 25.32 -16.68 -31.82
N VAL A 584 25.13 -15.71 -30.92
CA VAL A 584 25.28 -14.28 -31.20
C VAL A 584 26.72 -13.97 -31.65
N GLN A 585 27.72 -14.51 -30.95
CA GLN A 585 29.12 -14.30 -31.32
C GLN A 585 29.47 -14.90 -32.68
N GLN A 586 28.90 -16.07 -33.02
CA GLN A 586 29.03 -16.68 -34.35
C GLN A 586 28.35 -15.84 -35.43
N LEU A 587 27.16 -15.32 -35.16
CA LEU A 587 26.45 -14.43 -36.08
C LEU A 587 27.26 -13.15 -36.34
N LYS A 588 27.86 -12.56 -35.28
CA LYS A 588 28.66 -11.34 -35.35
C LYS A 588 29.78 -11.40 -36.38
N VAL A 589 30.48 -12.53 -36.48
CA VAL A 589 31.57 -12.72 -37.46
C VAL A 589 31.09 -12.44 -38.89
N HIS A 590 29.87 -12.88 -39.21
CA HIS A 590 29.28 -12.72 -40.55
C HIS A 590 28.55 -11.37 -40.70
N SER A 591 27.83 -10.92 -39.66
CA SER A 591 27.10 -9.65 -39.71
C SER A 591 28.02 -8.44 -39.76
N ASP A 592 29.17 -8.47 -39.07
CA ASP A 592 30.15 -7.37 -39.09
C ASP A 592 30.81 -7.24 -40.47
N ALA A 593 31.13 -8.37 -41.11
CA ALA A 593 31.63 -8.39 -42.48
C ALA A 593 30.60 -7.79 -43.46
N PHE A 594 29.32 -8.14 -43.31
CA PHE A 594 28.24 -7.56 -44.09
C PHE A 594 28.06 -6.06 -43.83
N ALA A 595 28.07 -5.64 -42.56
CA ALA A 595 27.97 -4.23 -42.18
C ALA A 595 29.11 -3.39 -42.77
N ALA A 596 30.34 -3.92 -42.79
CA ALA A 596 31.48 -3.24 -43.43
C ALA A 596 31.28 -3.04 -44.93
N LEU A 597 30.74 -4.03 -45.64
CA LEU A 597 30.40 -3.90 -47.08
C LEU A 597 29.32 -2.85 -47.32
N ARG A 598 28.28 -2.82 -46.49
CA ARG A 598 27.22 -1.79 -46.55
C ARG A 598 27.79 -0.39 -46.31
N MET A 599 28.67 -0.25 -45.32
CA MET A 599 29.33 1.02 -45.02
C MET A 599 30.18 1.51 -46.20
N ASN A 600 30.96 0.62 -46.83
CA ASN A 600 31.73 0.94 -48.03
C ASN A 600 30.82 1.40 -49.19
N ARG A 601 29.70 0.70 -49.45
CA ARG A 601 28.73 1.10 -50.48
C ARG A 601 28.16 2.50 -50.21
N HIS A 602 27.81 2.80 -48.96
CA HIS A 602 27.29 4.11 -48.58
C HIS A 602 28.36 5.22 -48.73
N ILE A 603 29.60 4.94 -48.36
CA ILE A 603 30.73 5.88 -48.54
C ILE A 603 30.99 6.13 -50.03
N ASP A 604 31.06 5.08 -50.85
CA ASP A 604 31.28 5.20 -52.29
C ASP A 604 30.15 5.95 -52.99
N HIS A 605 28.91 5.76 -52.54
CA HIS A 605 27.76 6.50 -53.05
C HIS A 605 27.77 7.96 -52.59
N ALA A 606 28.20 8.26 -51.36
CA ALA A 606 28.35 9.62 -50.86
C ALA A 606 29.50 10.38 -51.55
N LEU A 607 30.55 9.67 -51.96
CA LEU A 607 31.72 10.22 -52.66
C LEU A 607 31.52 10.33 -54.19
N LYS A 608 30.54 9.61 -54.76
CA LYS A 608 30.16 9.72 -56.18
C LYS A 608 29.55 11.08 -56.48
N GLY A 609 30.39 12.02 -56.92
CA GLY A 609 29.98 13.35 -57.37
C GLY A 609 30.69 14.51 -56.67
N THR A 610 31.46 14.24 -55.61
CA THR A 610 32.30 15.25 -54.94
C THR A 610 33.73 15.19 -55.49
N LYS A 611 34.30 16.34 -55.88
CA LYS A 611 35.75 16.41 -56.21
C LYS A 611 36.54 16.60 -54.91
N LEU A 612 37.78 16.13 -54.89
CA LEU A 612 38.68 16.29 -53.73
C LEU A 612 38.82 17.77 -53.27
N ASP A 613 38.69 18.70 -54.21
CA ASP A 613 38.75 20.15 -53.95
C ASP A 613 37.56 20.67 -53.11
N ASP A 614 36.39 20.04 -53.15
CA ASP A 614 35.18 20.48 -52.43
C ASP A 614 35.33 20.33 -50.90
N TRP A 615 36.16 19.40 -50.46
CA TRP A 615 36.41 19.13 -49.03
C TRP A 615 37.55 19.96 -48.45
N SER A 616 38.42 20.54 -49.28
CA SER A 616 39.54 21.37 -48.85
C SER A 616 39.14 22.79 -48.38
N LYS A 617 37.88 23.18 -48.58
CA LYS A 617 37.34 24.50 -48.19
C LYS A 617 36.37 24.46 -47.01
N SER A 618 36.13 23.29 -46.42
CA SER A 618 35.31 23.14 -45.22
C SER A 618 36.20 23.00 -43.99
N ASN A 619 36.80 24.11 -43.56
CA ASN A 619 37.41 24.26 -42.23
C ASN A 619 36.76 25.46 -41.53
#